data_AF-A0A895KUB9-F1
#
_entry.id   AF-A0A895KUB9-F1
#
_cell.length_a   1.000
_cell.length_b   1.000
_cell.length_c   1.000
_cell.angle_alpha   90.00
_cell.angle_beta   90.00
_cell.angle_gamma   90.00
#
_symmetry.space_group_name_H-M   'P 1'
#
loop_
_entity.id
_entity.type
_entity.pdbx_description
1 polymer ?
#
loop_
_entity_poly.entity_id
_entity_poly.type
_entity_poly.pdbx_seq_one_letter_code
_entity_poly.pdbx_strand_id
1 'polypeptide(L)'
;PESALVTEDVLAKIESLTDLAPLHNPANIMGIKAFRKLLPSIPHVAVFDTSFHQTMSEESYLYSLPYNFYKDFGIRKYGFHGTSHKYVSERAAELLDRPLDQLRIISCHIGNGASIAAIDGGKSVDTSMGFTPLAGVTMGTRSGNLDPALIPYIMEKTGKNAEEV
;
A
#
# COMPACT_ATOMS: atom_id res chain seq x y z
N PRO A 1 7.38 6.73 -0.14
CA PRO A 1 7.18 8.11 -0.64
C PRO A 1 6.64 8.97 0.49
N GLU A 2 6.89 10.28 0.47
CA GLU A 2 6.16 11.25 1.31
C GLU A 2 5.09 11.94 0.46
N SER A 3 4.13 12.60 1.10
CA SER A 3 3.18 13.46 0.40
C SER A 3 3.92 14.54 -0.39
N ALA A 4 3.50 14.81 -1.63
CA ALA A 4 4.22 15.69 -2.54
C ALA A 4 3.27 16.63 -3.30
N LEU A 5 3.72 17.87 -3.51
CA LEU A 5 3.08 18.76 -4.47
C LEU A 5 3.16 18.12 -5.87
N VAL A 6 2.05 18.13 -6.59
CA VAL A 6 1.98 17.55 -7.94
C VAL A 6 2.58 18.55 -8.93
N THR A 7 3.88 18.41 -9.17
CA THR A 7 4.59 19.00 -10.31
C THR A 7 4.53 18.06 -11.51
N GLU A 8 4.99 18.52 -12.69
CA GLU A 8 5.16 17.63 -13.86
C GLU A 8 6.08 16.45 -13.54
N ASP A 9 7.18 16.69 -12.81
CA ASP A 9 8.12 15.63 -12.41
C ASP A 9 7.48 14.60 -11.48
N VAL A 10 6.66 15.05 -10.52
CA VAL A 10 5.93 14.15 -9.62
C VAL A 10 4.89 13.36 -10.41
N LEU A 11 4.18 13.99 -11.34
CA LEU A 11 3.20 13.31 -12.18
C LEU A 11 3.86 12.25 -13.07
N ALA A 12 4.99 12.57 -13.71
CA ALA A 12 5.76 11.63 -14.52
C ALA A 12 6.27 10.44 -13.69
N LYS A 13 6.70 10.67 -12.44
CA LYS A 13 7.07 9.59 -11.52
C LYS A 13 5.87 8.71 -11.17
N ILE A 14 4.71 9.29 -10.87
CA ILE A 14 3.49 8.52 -10.59
C ILE A 14 3.10 7.68 -11.82
N GLU A 15 3.21 8.24 -13.03
CA GLU A 15 2.99 7.54 -14.29
C GLU A 15 3.94 6.35 -14.46
N SER A 16 5.23 6.50 -14.13
CA SER A 16 6.22 5.41 -14.21
C SER A 16 5.94 4.25 -13.23
N LEU A 17 5.16 4.49 -12.18
CA LEU A 17 4.77 3.47 -11.21
C LEU A 17 3.49 2.72 -11.60
N THR A 18 2.94 2.98 -12.80
CA THR A 18 1.71 2.32 -13.27
C THR A 18 1.85 0.81 -13.33
N ASP A 19 3.02 0.28 -13.70
CA ASP A 19 3.29 -1.16 -13.78
C ASP A 19 3.16 -1.85 -12.40
N LEU A 20 3.41 -1.12 -11.31
CA LEU A 20 3.28 -1.63 -9.94
C LEU A 20 1.82 -1.60 -9.44
N ALA A 21 0.97 -0.75 -10.01
CA ALA A 21 -0.43 -0.57 -9.59
C ALA A 21 -1.36 -0.29 -10.79
N PRO A 22 -1.48 -1.24 -11.74
CA PRO A 22 -2.09 -1.00 -13.05
C PRO A 22 -3.58 -0.67 -12.97
N LEU A 23 -4.29 -1.11 -11.93
CA LEU A 23 -5.71 -0.82 -11.73
C LEU A 23 -5.98 0.51 -11.02
N HIS A 24 -5.01 1.04 -10.25
CA HIS A 24 -5.23 2.19 -9.38
C HIS A 24 -4.60 3.47 -9.95
N ASN A 25 -3.33 3.40 -10.36
CA ASN A 25 -2.59 4.58 -10.80
C ASN A 25 -3.21 5.25 -12.04
N PRO A 26 -3.66 4.54 -13.09
CA PRO A 26 -4.26 5.19 -14.26
C PRO A 26 -5.49 6.04 -13.91
N ALA A 27 -6.38 5.55 -13.06
CA ALA A 27 -7.55 6.29 -12.61
C ALA A 27 -7.16 7.53 -11.79
N ASN A 28 -6.19 7.38 -10.88
CA ASN A 28 -5.68 8.49 -10.08
C ASN A 28 -5.02 9.58 -10.94
N ILE A 29 -4.18 9.19 -11.91
CA ILE A 29 -3.52 10.08 -12.87
C ILE A 29 -4.56 10.83 -13.72
N MET A 30 -5.59 10.13 -14.18
CA MET A 30 -6.71 10.75 -14.91
C MET A 30 -7.38 11.83 -14.07
N GLY A 31 -7.68 11.53 -12.79
CA GLY A 31 -8.24 12.50 -11.84
C GLY A 31 -7.33 13.72 -11.67
N ILE A 32 -6.04 13.51 -11.42
CA ILE A 32 -5.04 14.59 -11.30
C ILE A 32 -5.05 15.49 -12.54
N LYS A 33 -4.97 14.91 -13.75
CA LYS A 33 -4.95 15.67 -15.01
C LYS A 33 -6.25 16.48 -15.20
N ALA A 34 -7.39 15.90 -14.89
CA ALA A 34 -8.68 16.58 -15.00
C ALA A 34 -8.77 17.78 -14.05
N PHE A 35 -8.42 17.61 -12.78
CA PHE A 35 -8.48 18.68 -11.78
C PHE A 35 -7.42 19.76 -12.01
N ARG A 36 -6.23 19.43 -12.51
CA ARG A 36 -5.23 20.44 -12.91
C ARG A 36 -5.71 21.32 -14.06
N LYS A 37 -6.51 20.77 -14.99
CA LYS A 37 -7.14 21.56 -16.07
C LYS A 37 -8.25 22.46 -15.55
N LEU A 38 -9.09 21.97 -14.63
CA LEU A 38 -10.23 22.72 -14.10
C LEU A 38 -9.83 23.77 -13.06
N LEU A 39 -8.81 23.48 -12.25
CA LEU A 39 -8.34 24.31 -11.14
C LEU A 39 -6.82 24.56 -11.26
N PRO A 40 -6.37 25.30 -12.29
CA PRO A 40 -4.95 25.45 -12.59
C PRO A 40 -4.18 26.30 -11.58
N SER A 41 -4.86 27.16 -10.82
CA SER A 41 -4.26 28.04 -9.81
C SER A 41 -4.18 27.41 -8.41
N ILE A 42 -4.83 26.26 -8.19
CA ILE A 42 -4.87 25.60 -6.89
C ILE A 42 -3.72 24.59 -6.80
N PRO A 43 -2.96 24.54 -5.68
CA PRO A 43 -1.98 23.49 -5.46
C PRO A 43 -2.63 22.11 -5.37
N HIS A 44 -2.11 21.15 -6.11
CA HIS A 44 -2.52 19.74 -6.05
C HIS A 44 -1.47 18.95 -5.26
N VAL A 45 -1.91 18.04 -4.40
CA VAL A 45 -1.02 17.22 -3.55
C VAL A 45 -1.35 15.75 -3.73
N ALA A 46 -0.33 14.93 -4.00
CA ALA A 46 -0.44 13.49 -3.96
C ALA A 46 -0.14 12.99 -2.55
N VAL A 47 -1.04 12.16 -2.00
CA VAL A 47 -0.89 11.50 -0.71
C VAL A 47 -0.91 10.00 -0.95
N PHE A 48 0.17 9.31 -0.58
CA PHE A 48 0.34 7.90 -0.92
C PHE A 48 0.04 7.02 0.28
N ASP A 49 -0.80 6.01 0.08
CA ASP A 49 -1.13 5.01 1.08
C ASP A 49 0.08 4.21 1.57
N THR A 50 1.12 4.09 0.76
CA THR A 50 2.35 3.36 1.07
C THR A 50 3.31 4.17 1.95
N SER A 51 3.07 5.47 2.15
CA SER A 51 4.02 6.38 2.80
C SER A 51 4.34 5.99 4.23
N PHE A 52 3.31 5.69 5.03
CA PHE A 52 3.47 5.37 6.45
C PHE A 52 4.30 4.10 6.67
N HIS A 53 4.21 3.15 5.74
CA HIS A 53 4.87 1.85 5.79
C HIS A 53 6.34 1.88 5.32
N GLN A 54 6.85 3.03 4.85
CA GLN A 54 8.26 3.15 4.45
C GLN A 54 9.25 3.09 5.63
N THR A 55 8.74 3.05 6.86
CA THR A 55 9.53 2.88 8.08
C THR A 55 9.83 1.41 8.41
N MET A 56 9.26 0.45 7.66
CA MET A 56 9.58 -0.98 7.78
C MET A 56 11.06 -1.23 7.46
N SER A 57 11.71 -2.05 8.28
CA SER A 57 13.07 -2.55 8.04
C SER A 57 13.11 -3.64 6.97
N GLU A 58 14.30 -3.97 6.49
CA GLU A 58 14.48 -4.91 5.36
C GLU A 58 13.89 -6.29 5.65
N GLU A 59 14.04 -6.77 6.88
CA GLU A 59 13.47 -8.02 7.36
C GLU A 59 11.93 -8.06 7.32
N SER A 60 11.27 -6.89 7.41
CA SER A 60 9.81 -6.79 7.33
C SER A 60 9.32 -6.68 5.88
N TYR A 61 10.08 -6.01 5.00
CA TYR A 61 9.61 -5.73 3.64
C TYR A 61 10.14 -6.67 2.55
N LEU A 62 11.24 -7.38 2.77
CA LEU A 62 11.77 -8.31 1.78
C LEU A 62 10.98 -9.62 1.80
N TYR A 63 10.59 -10.07 0.60
CA TYR A 63 10.14 -11.44 0.42
C TYR A 63 11.35 -12.37 0.36
N SER A 64 11.16 -13.63 0.79
CA SER A 64 12.16 -14.70 0.65
C SER A 64 12.28 -15.18 -0.80
N LEU A 65 12.63 -14.26 -1.69
CA LEU A 65 12.84 -14.44 -3.12
C LEU A 65 14.28 -14.05 -3.48
N PRO A 66 14.79 -14.44 -4.66
CA PRO A 66 16.06 -13.96 -5.16
C PRO A 66 16.16 -12.43 -5.07
N TYR A 67 17.23 -11.93 -4.45
CA TYR A 67 17.35 -10.51 -4.10
C TYR A 67 17.35 -9.57 -5.32
N ASN A 68 17.73 -10.07 -6.50
CA ASN A 68 17.63 -9.32 -7.75
C ASN A 68 16.18 -8.95 -8.11
N PHE A 69 15.17 -9.72 -7.68
CA PHE A 69 13.77 -9.33 -7.89
C PHE A 69 13.39 -8.06 -7.14
N TYR A 70 13.96 -7.84 -5.96
CA TYR A 70 13.82 -6.57 -5.25
C TYR A 70 14.58 -5.46 -5.97
N LYS A 71 15.85 -5.68 -6.36
CA LYS A 71 16.69 -4.64 -6.97
C LYS A 71 16.20 -4.18 -8.34
N ASP A 72 15.82 -5.13 -9.19
CA ASP A 72 15.57 -4.88 -10.61
C ASP A 72 14.09 -4.53 -10.86
N PHE A 73 13.18 -5.09 -10.06
CA PHE A 73 11.73 -4.95 -10.26
C PHE A 73 10.99 -4.31 -9.06
N GLY A 74 11.70 -3.96 -7.98
CA GLY A 74 11.06 -3.36 -6.80
C GLY A 74 10.09 -4.31 -6.08
N ILE A 75 10.27 -5.63 -6.20
CA ILE A 75 9.41 -6.60 -5.53
C ILE A 75 9.71 -6.59 -4.02
N ARG A 76 8.77 -6.00 -3.26
CA ARG A 76 8.81 -5.87 -1.79
C ARG A 76 7.39 -5.75 -1.22
N LYS A 77 7.27 -5.83 0.10
CA LYS A 77 6.10 -5.34 0.82
C LYS A 77 6.08 -3.81 0.76
N TYR A 78 5.01 -3.24 0.22
CA TYR A 78 4.77 -1.80 0.23
C TYR A 78 3.84 -1.39 1.36
N GLY A 79 2.80 -2.18 1.63
CA GLY A 79 1.76 -1.84 2.59
C GLY A 79 0.82 -0.75 2.09
N PHE A 80 -0.46 -0.78 2.50
CA PHE A 80 -1.47 0.21 2.10
C PHE A 80 -2.37 0.55 3.29
N HIS A 81 -3.33 1.48 3.09
CA HIS A 81 -4.09 2.12 4.17
C HIS A 81 -3.21 2.87 5.18
N GLY A 82 -2.00 3.29 4.77
CA GLY A 82 -1.06 3.95 5.67
C GLY A 82 -1.56 5.30 6.20
N THR A 83 -2.38 6.01 5.44
CA THR A 83 -3.06 7.24 5.89
C THR A 83 -3.98 6.96 7.08
N SER A 84 -4.77 5.88 7.00
CA SER A 84 -5.65 5.45 8.08
C SER A 84 -4.86 4.94 9.28
N HIS A 85 -3.90 4.04 9.08
CA HIS A 85 -3.08 3.49 10.16
C HIS A 85 -2.32 4.58 10.92
N LYS A 86 -1.76 5.56 10.21
CA LYS A 86 -1.13 6.73 10.82
C LYS A 86 -2.12 7.50 11.70
N TYR A 87 -3.25 7.93 11.11
CA TYR A 87 -4.25 8.72 11.81
C TYR A 87 -4.77 8.03 13.08
N VAL A 88 -5.13 6.74 13.00
CA VAL A 88 -5.69 6.06 14.17
C VAL A 88 -4.64 5.79 15.25
N SER A 89 -3.36 5.69 14.90
CA SER A 89 -2.29 5.57 15.90
C SER A 89 -2.07 6.86 16.67
N GLU A 90 -2.08 8.01 15.98
CA GLU A 90 -2.02 9.34 16.59
C GLU A 90 -3.26 9.57 17.47
N ARG A 91 -4.45 9.23 16.96
CA ARG A 91 -5.70 9.36 17.71
C ARG A 91 -5.75 8.46 18.95
N ALA A 92 -5.22 7.24 18.86
CA ALA A 92 -5.14 6.34 20.02
C ALA A 92 -4.21 6.91 21.10
N ALA A 93 -3.10 7.54 20.73
CA ALA A 93 -2.19 8.20 21.67
C ALA A 93 -2.89 9.33 22.44
N GLU A 94 -3.65 10.19 21.74
CA GLU A 94 -4.47 11.23 22.34
C GLU A 94 -5.51 10.68 23.32
N LEU A 95 -6.22 9.61 22.93
CA LEU A 95 -7.27 8.99 23.75
C LEU A 95 -6.72 8.32 25.01
N LEU A 96 -5.50 7.79 24.95
CA LEU A 96 -4.83 7.16 26.07
C LEU A 96 -4.11 8.16 26.98
N ASP A 97 -4.05 9.44 26.60
CA ASP A 97 -3.26 10.48 27.25
C ASP A 97 -1.78 10.05 27.42
N ARG A 98 -1.21 9.49 26.35
CA ARG A 98 0.17 8.98 26.34
C ARG A 98 0.92 9.40 25.08
N PRO A 99 2.22 9.74 25.19
CA PRO A 99 3.04 10.04 24.03
C PRO A 99 3.09 8.87 23.03
N LEU A 100 2.88 9.15 21.74
CA LEU A 100 2.85 8.13 20.67
C LEU A 100 4.17 7.35 20.57
N ASP A 101 5.30 8.00 20.83
CA ASP A 101 6.63 7.40 20.82
C ASP A 101 6.86 6.37 21.96
N GLN A 102 5.95 6.29 22.93
CA GLN A 102 5.95 5.30 24.02
C GLN A 102 4.91 4.19 23.84
N LEU A 103 4.22 4.16 22.70
CA LEU A 103 3.14 3.20 22.43
C LEU A 103 3.55 2.14 21.42
N ARG A 104 3.07 0.92 21.67
CA ARG A 104 3.05 -0.20 20.71
C ARG A 104 1.59 -0.51 20.40
N ILE A 105 1.22 -0.33 19.15
CA ILE A 105 -0.17 -0.37 18.71
C ILE A 105 -0.29 -1.40 17.58
N ILE A 106 -1.29 -2.27 17.69
CA ILE A 106 -1.79 -3.02 16.55
C ILE A 106 -3.02 -2.28 16.03
N SER A 107 -2.93 -1.78 14.80
CA SER A 107 -4.00 -1.06 14.14
C SER A 107 -4.70 -2.00 13.15
N CYS A 108 -6.03 -2.14 13.29
CA CYS A 108 -6.85 -2.98 12.43
C CYS A 108 -7.78 -2.11 11.58
N HIS A 109 -7.43 -1.88 10.33
CA HIS A 109 -8.30 -1.20 9.37
C HIS A 109 -9.20 -2.26 8.71
N ILE A 110 -10.48 -2.31 9.10
CA ILE A 110 -11.42 -3.34 8.64
C ILE A 110 -12.57 -2.70 7.86
N GLY A 111 -12.55 -2.86 6.54
CA GLY A 111 -13.60 -2.41 5.63
C GLY A 111 -13.72 -3.36 4.43
N ASN A 112 -14.12 -2.83 3.27
CA ASN A 112 -14.16 -3.63 2.04
C ASN A 112 -12.74 -4.14 1.66
N GLY A 113 -11.73 -3.28 1.86
CA GLY A 113 -10.34 -3.70 2.05
C GLY A 113 -9.99 -3.78 3.53
N ALA A 114 -9.16 -4.73 3.90
CA ALA A 114 -8.75 -4.90 5.29
C ALA A 114 -7.24 -5.10 5.43
N SER A 115 -6.65 -4.44 6.43
CA SER A 115 -5.23 -4.55 6.75
C SER A 115 -4.97 -4.40 8.26
N ILE A 116 -3.91 -5.04 8.72
CA ILE A 116 -3.41 -4.94 10.09
C ILE A 116 -2.00 -4.40 10.03
N ALA A 117 -1.69 -3.39 10.84
CA ALA A 117 -0.35 -2.80 10.95
C ALA A 117 0.15 -2.88 12.39
N ALA A 118 1.42 -3.28 12.54
CA ALA A 118 2.16 -3.17 13.78
C ALA A 118 2.89 -1.83 13.80
N ILE A 119 2.66 -1.05 14.85
CA ILE A 119 3.16 0.31 14.99
C ILE A 119 3.94 0.41 16.30
N ASP A 120 5.22 0.77 16.23
CA ASP A 120 6.08 0.99 17.40
C ASP A 120 6.56 2.45 17.40
N GLY A 121 6.19 3.19 18.44
CA GLY A 121 6.56 4.60 18.58
C GLY A 121 6.09 5.49 17.43
N GLY A 122 4.91 5.23 16.88
CA GLY A 122 4.36 5.96 15.72
C GLY A 122 4.96 5.58 14.35
N LYS A 123 5.83 4.56 14.28
CA LYS A 123 6.39 4.04 13.04
C LYS A 123 5.77 2.69 12.70
N SER A 124 5.42 2.49 11.42
CA SER A 124 4.97 1.19 10.95
C SER A 124 6.14 0.22 10.85
N VAL A 125 6.20 -0.77 11.72
CA VAL A 125 7.26 -1.79 11.72
C VAL A 125 6.89 -3.04 10.92
N ASP A 126 5.59 -3.31 10.74
CA ASP A 126 5.09 -4.33 9.83
C ASP A 126 3.63 -4.05 9.42
N THR A 127 3.18 -4.64 8.33
CA THR A 127 1.78 -4.60 7.87
C THR A 127 1.39 -5.87 7.10
N SER A 128 0.09 -6.17 7.09
CA SER A 128 -0.44 -7.39 6.48
C SER A 128 -0.50 -7.31 4.96
N MET A 129 -0.70 -6.13 4.38
CA MET A 129 -0.73 -5.97 2.92
C MET A 129 0.68 -6.02 2.34
N GLY A 130 0.77 -6.53 1.11
CA GLY A 130 2.00 -6.98 0.48
C GLY A 130 2.56 -6.02 -0.55
N PHE A 131 3.00 -6.61 -1.66
CA PHE A 131 3.35 -5.91 -2.88
C PHE A 131 2.13 -5.18 -3.46
N THR A 132 0.97 -5.83 -3.35
CA THR A 132 -0.34 -5.26 -3.70
C THR A 132 -1.28 -5.29 -2.48
N PRO A 133 -2.44 -4.62 -2.56
CA PRO A 133 -3.49 -4.72 -1.55
C PRO A 133 -4.20 -6.10 -1.48
N LEU A 134 -3.72 -7.14 -2.16
CA LEU A 134 -4.30 -8.48 -2.14
C LEU A 134 -3.87 -9.29 -0.92
N ALA A 135 -2.59 -9.21 -0.55
CA ALA A 135 -2.05 -9.99 0.57
C ALA A 135 -2.61 -9.52 1.93
N GLY A 136 -2.57 -10.41 2.91
CA GLY A 136 -3.00 -10.15 4.28
C GLY A 136 -4.26 -10.90 4.64
N VAL A 137 -5.18 -10.21 5.32
CA VAL A 137 -6.43 -10.79 5.82
C VAL A 137 -7.49 -10.89 4.72
N THR A 138 -8.48 -11.75 4.91
CA THR A 138 -9.66 -11.83 4.03
C THR A 138 -10.42 -10.51 4.04
N MET A 139 -10.94 -10.14 2.86
CA MET A 139 -11.63 -8.86 2.64
C MET A 139 -12.97 -9.10 1.93
N GLY A 140 -13.68 -8.04 1.53
CA GLY A 140 -15.01 -8.17 0.93
C GLY A 140 -15.05 -9.02 -0.34
N THR A 141 -14.11 -8.78 -1.27
CA THR A 141 -14.02 -9.48 -2.56
C THR A 141 -12.60 -9.95 -2.89
N ARG A 142 -11.67 -9.85 -1.94
CA ARG A 142 -10.28 -10.29 -2.09
C ARG A 142 -10.00 -11.41 -1.10
N SER A 143 -9.25 -12.41 -1.54
CA SER A 143 -8.95 -13.60 -0.75
C SER A 143 -8.14 -13.30 0.50
N GLY A 144 -7.20 -12.36 0.42
CA GLY A 144 -6.10 -12.29 1.39
C GLY A 144 -5.02 -13.31 1.03
N ASN A 145 -4.30 -13.77 2.06
CA ASN A 145 -3.28 -14.79 1.91
C ASN A 145 -3.86 -16.13 1.44
N LEU A 146 -3.16 -16.77 0.50
CA LEU A 146 -3.40 -18.10 -0.02
C LEU A 146 -2.05 -18.79 -0.22
N ASP A 147 -2.07 -20.11 -0.36
CA ASP A 147 -0.90 -20.85 -0.86
C ASP A 147 -0.65 -20.44 -2.34
N PRO A 148 0.54 -19.89 -2.69
CA PRO A 148 0.85 -19.52 -4.07
C PRO A 148 0.72 -20.67 -5.08
N ALA A 149 0.86 -21.93 -4.65
CA ALA A 149 0.67 -23.10 -5.51
C ALA A 149 -0.77 -23.29 -6.00
N LEU A 150 -1.76 -22.67 -5.35
CA LEU A 150 -3.16 -22.74 -5.77
C LEU A 150 -3.40 -22.03 -7.10
N ILE A 151 -2.68 -20.95 -7.40
CA ILE A 151 -2.87 -20.19 -8.64
C ILE A 151 -2.63 -21.08 -9.88
N PRO A 152 -1.44 -21.67 -10.09
CA PRO A 152 -1.21 -22.56 -11.23
C PRO A 152 -2.08 -23.82 -11.18
N TYR A 153 -2.40 -24.34 -9.99
CA TYR A 153 -3.29 -25.49 -9.86
C TYR A 153 -4.71 -25.19 -10.37
N ILE A 154 -5.29 -24.05 -10.02
CA ILE A 154 -6.62 -23.63 -10.50
C ILE A 154 -6.59 -23.38 -11.99
N MET A 155 -5.54 -22.70 -12.50
CA MET A 155 -5.36 -22.48 -13.94
C MET A 155 -5.38 -23.81 -14.71
N GLU A 156 -4.62 -24.81 -14.25
CA GLU A 156 -4.59 -26.15 -14.86
C GLU A 156 -5.97 -26.83 -14.84
N LYS A 157 -6.69 -26.78 -13.71
CA LYS A 157 -7.99 -27.46 -13.57
C LYS A 157 -9.14 -26.79 -14.30
N THR A 158 -9.06 -25.49 -14.55
CA THR A 158 -10.16 -24.72 -15.12
C THR A 158 -9.90 -24.25 -16.56
N GLY A 159 -8.65 -24.35 -17.03
CA GLY A 159 -8.23 -23.78 -18.32
C GLY A 159 -8.16 -22.24 -18.30
N LYS A 160 -8.32 -21.61 -17.14
CA LYS A 160 -8.25 -20.17 -16.96
C LYS A 160 -6.81 -19.67 -17.00
N ASN A 161 -6.62 -18.43 -17.45
CA ASN A 161 -5.35 -17.72 -17.37
C ASN A 161 -5.17 -17.00 -16.01
N ALA A 162 -4.01 -16.35 -15.81
CA ALA A 162 -3.67 -15.69 -14.54
C ALA A 162 -4.52 -14.45 -14.21
N GLU A 163 -5.19 -13.83 -15.19
CA GLU A 163 -6.12 -12.71 -14.96
C GLU A 163 -7.51 -13.20 -14.52
N GLU A 164 -7.87 -14.44 -14.88
CA GLU A 164 -9.19 -15.05 -14.60
C GLU A 164 -9.26 -15.81 -13.27
N VAL A 165 -8.11 -16.06 -12.65
CA VAL A 165 -7.93 -16.76 -11.35
C VAL A 165 -7.66 -15.74 -10.26
#